data_AF-A0A6V7KDD9-F1
#
_entry.id   AF-A0A6V7KDD9-F1
#
_cell.length_a   1.000
_cell.length_b   1.000
_cell.length_c   1.000
_cell.angle_alpha   90.00
_cell.angle_beta   90.00
_cell.angle_gamma   90.00
#
_symmetry.space_group_name_H-M   'P 1'
#
loop_
_entity.id
_entity.type
_entity.pdbx_description
1 polymer ?
#
loop_
_entity_poly.entity_id
_entity_poly.type
_entity_poly.pdbx_seq_one_letter_code
_entity_poly.pdbx_strand_id
1 'polypeptide(L)' 'VSQPCERMLHFCNWHRNVTDCQTIFNPVLTDEGLCCNFNAVHKKYLFYNP' A
#
# COMPACT_ATOMS: atom_id res chain seq x y z
N VAL A 1 10.26 -2.72 15.38
CA VAL A 1 10.82 -2.14 14.13
C VAL A 1 10.09 -2.82 12.98
N SER A 2 9.28 -2.10 12.22
CA SER A 2 8.49 -2.68 11.10
C SER A 2 9.27 -2.52 9.80
N GLN A 3 9.29 -3.54 8.92
CA GLN A 3 9.93 -3.40 7.61
C GLN A 3 9.12 -2.48 6.70
N PRO A 4 9.75 -1.54 5.97
CA PRO A 4 9.06 -0.64 5.06
C PRO A 4 8.70 -1.35 3.74
N CYS A 5 7.64 -0.87 3.06
CA CYS A 5 7.08 -1.52 1.87
C CYS A 5 8.08 -1.72 0.73
N GLU A 6 9.00 -0.77 0.55
CA GLU A 6 10.03 -0.78 -0.50
C GLU A 6 11.03 -1.93 -0.33
N ARG A 7 11.19 -2.43 0.90
CA ARG A 7 12.07 -3.56 1.22
C ARG A 7 11.35 -4.90 1.27
N MET A 8 10.01 -4.90 1.28
CA MET A 8 9.19 -6.11 1.28
C MET A 8 8.70 -6.46 -0.14
N LEU A 9 8.40 -5.46 -0.96
CA LEU A 9 7.85 -5.61 -2.29
C LEU A 9 8.93 -5.43 -3.36
N HIS A 10 9.52 -6.54 -3.81
CA HIS A 10 10.61 -6.52 -4.81
C HIS A 10 10.13 -6.54 -6.27
N PHE A 11 8.89 -6.97 -6.52
CA PHE A 11 8.36 -7.11 -7.88
C PHE A 11 6.85 -6.90 -7.91
N CYS A 12 6.38 -6.08 -8.85
CA CYS A 12 4.97 -5.84 -9.10
C CYS A 12 4.67 -6.02 -10.59
N ASN A 13 3.63 -6.80 -10.87
CA ASN A 13 3.05 -6.94 -12.19
C ASN A 13 1.56 -6.63 -12.08
N TRP A 14 1.15 -5.54 -12.73
CA TRP A 14 -0.23 -5.12 -12.76
C TRP A 14 -0.70 -5.02 -14.21
N HIS A 15 -1.79 -5.73 -14.53
CA HIS A 15 -2.38 -5.70 -15.87
C HIS A 15 -1.40 -6.08 -17.00
N ARG A 16 -0.50 -7.04 -16.75
CA ARG A 16 0.61 -7.46 -17.64
C ARG A 16 1.68 -6.38 -17.85
N ASN A 17 1.69 -5.33 -17.05
CA ASN A 17 2.74 -4.32 -17.04
C ASN A 17 3.58 -4.45 -15.77
N VAL A 18 4.91 -4.47 -15.92
CA VAL A 18 5.82 -4.40 -14.78
C VAL A 18 5.79 -2.95 -14.28
N THR A 19 5.37 -2.77 -13.04
CA THR A 19 5.15 -1.45 -12.45
C THR A 19 6.00 -1.29 -11.21
N ASP A 20 6.36 -0.04 -10.90
CA ASP A 20 7.09 0.26 -9.67
C ASP A 20 6.15 0.11 -8.46
N CYS A 21 6.45 -0.88 -7.61
CA CYS A 21 5.71 -1.13 -6.38
C CYS A 21 5.59 0.10 -5.49
N GLN A 22 6.62 0.96 -5.44
CA GLN A 22 6.63 2.17 -4.60
C GLN A 22 5.60 3.20 -5.05
N THR A 23 5.15 3.12 -6.30
CA THR A 23 4.20 4.07 -6.89
C THR A 23 2.74 3.66 -6.75
N ILE A 24 2.46 2.37 -6.55
CA ILE A 24 1.09 1.82 -6.56
C ILE A 24 0.64 1.29 -5.20
N PHE A 25 1.58 1.07 -4.27
CA PHE A 25 1.29 0.70 -2.90
C PHE A 25 1.41 1.89 -1.95
N ASN A 26 0.49 2.00 -0.99
CA ASN A 26 0.62 2.96 0.10
C ASN A 26 0.87 2.24 1.43
N PRO A 27 1.86 2.69 2.24
CA PRO A 27 2.02 2.20 3.60
C PRO A 27 0.83 2.65 4.46
N VAL A 28 0.29 1.73 5.26
CA VAL A 28 -0.79 1.98 6.22
C VAL A 28 -0.46 1.34 7.56
N LEU A 29 -0.62 2.10 8.63
CA LEU A 29 -0.44 1.59 9.99
C LEU A 29 -1.74 0.94 10.46
N THR A 30 -1.65 -0.31 10.91
CA THR A 30 -2.74 -1.12 11.46
C THR A 30 -2.38 -1.59 12.86
N ASP A 31 -3.32 -2.21 13.56
CA ASP A 31 -3.09 -2.96 14.80
C ASP A 31 -2.08 -4.10 14.62
N GLU A 32 -2.06 -4.72 13.44
CA GLU A 32 -1.09 -5.76 13.04
C GLU A 32 0.27 -5.20 12.58
N GLY A 33 0.45 -3.87 12.57
CA GLY A 33 1.68 -3.21 12.19
C GLY A 33 1.61 -2.47 10.85
N LEU A 34 2.78 -2.32 10.20
CA LEU A 34 2.90 -1.56 8.95
C LEU A 34 2.57 -2.47 7.75
N CYS A 35 1.45 -2.18 7.10
CA CYS A 35 0.93 -2.93 5.95
C CYS A 35 1.08 -2.11 4.65
N CYS A 36 1.09 -2.78 3.50
CA CYS A 36 1.16 -2.14 2.18
C CYS A 36 -0.16 -2.35 1.45
N ASN A 37 -0.93 -1.28 1.23
CA ASN A 37 -2.22 -1.35 0.52
C ASN A 37 -2.03 -1.09 -0.97
N PHE A 38 -2.80 -1.77 -1.82
CA PHE A 38 -2.87 -1.49 -3.26
C PHE A 38 -4.30 -1.12 -3.63
N ASN A 39 -4.44 -0.12 -4.51
CA ASN A 39 -5.73 0.33 -5.05
C ASN A 39 -6.78 0.65 -3.97
N ALA A 40 -6.34 1.20 -2.84
CA ALA A 40 -7.24 1.64 -1.77
C ALA A 40 -7.90 2.97 -2.13
N VAL A 41 -9.12 3.16 -1.63
CA VAL A 41 -9.86 4.42 -1.77
C VAL A 41 -9.05 5.54 -1.11
N HIS A 42 -8.88 6.66 -1.84
CA HIS A 42 -8.15 7.81 -1.32
C HIS A 42 -8.81 8.35 -0.04
N LYS A 43 -8.02 8.72 0.98
CA LYS A 43 -8.50 9.15 2.31
C LYS A 43 -9.58 10.23 2.27
N LYS A 44 -9.53 11.11 1.27
CA LYS A 44 -10.53 12.17 1.03
C LYS A 44 -11.95 11.67 0.70
N TYR A 45 -12.09 10.42 0.29
CA TYR A 45 -13.36 9.79 -0.08
C TYR A 45 -13.81 8.73 0.93
N LEU A 46 -13.06 8.53 2.01
CA LEU A 46 -13.46 7.60 3.07
C LEU A 46 -14.56 8.22 3.93
N PHE A 47 -15.54 7.42 4.31
CA PHE A 47 -16.50 7.78 5.33
C PHE A 47 -15.86 7.58 6.70
N TYR A 48 -15.94 8.60 7.55
CA TYR A 48 -15.50 8.52 8.94
C TYR A 48 -16.74 8.43 9.81
N ASN A 49 -16.77 7.48 10.75
CA ASN A 49 -17.83 7.42 11.74
C ASN A 49 -17.65 8.64 12.68
N PRO A 50 -18.70 9.43 12.93
CA PRO A 50 -18.63 10.57 13.85
C PRO A 50 -18.36 10.15 15.29
#